data_AF-T1G1J3-F1
#
_entry.id   AF-T1G1J3-F1
#
_cell.length_a   1.000
_cell.length_b   1.000
_cell.length_c   1.000
_cell.angle_alpha   90.00
_cell.angle_beta   90.00
_cell.angle_gamma   90.00
#
_symmetry.space_group_name_H-M   'P 1'
#
loop_
_entity.id
_entity.type
_entity.pdbx_description
1 polymer ?
#
loop_
_entity_poly.entity_id
_entity_poly.type
_entity_poly.pdbx_seq_one_letter_code
_entity_poly.pdbx_strand_id
1 'polypeptide(L)'
;IHIKYVRVSQNRPLTRYLPTKDPTLDLVTFITSCGHNVDQCRHVMMTSSSCRGLLTKMTEGLGGRMRSWKKRWFVFDRSKKCLSYYVDSKESKPPRNIIYFQSIEDVFVDHLHQVNSPTPQLTFCLKTFDRMYYFVAASSDAMRIWIDVLFTGAEGHQNFL
;
A
#
# COMPACT_ATOMS: atom_id res chain seq x y z
N ILE A 1 28.16 -37.50 -14.14
CA ILE A 1 28.18 -36.37 -13.18
C ILE A 1 27.32 -35.26 -13.79
N HIS A 2 26.10 -35.06 -13.29
CA HIS A 2 25.19 -33.98 -13.73
C HIS A 2 24.85 -33.13 -12.51
N ILE A 3 25.48 -31.97 -12.41
CA ILE A 3 25.22 -31.00 -11.36
C ILE A 3 23.89 -30.31 -11.71
N LYS A 4 22.82 -30.68 -11.00
CA LYS A 4 21.57 -29.93 -11.05
C LYS A 4 21.79 -28.64 -10.28
N TYR A 5 21.79 -27.51 -10.99
CA TYR A 5 21.69 -26.19 -10.36
C TYR A 5 20.37 -26.12 -9.59
N VAL A 6 20.47 -26.14 -8.26
CA VAL A 6 19.36 -25.81 -7.38
C VAL A 6 19.02 -24.35 -7.63
N ARG A 7 17.85 -24.10 -8.20
CA ARG A 7 17.26 -22.75 -8.18
C ARG A 7 17.06 -22.39 -6.72
N VAL A 8 17.93 -21.55 -6.18
CA VAL A 8 17.69 -20.88 -4.90
C VAL A 8 16.40 -20.12 -5.06
N SER A 9 15.34 -20.61 -4.41
CA SER A 9 14.10 -19.86 -4.24
C SER A 9 14.48 -18.53 -3.59
N GLN A 10 14.32 -17.43 -4.34
CA GLN A 10 14.41 -16.05 -3.87
C GLN A 10 13.24 -15.75 -2.92
N ASN A 11 13.01 -16.61 -1.93
CA ASN A 11 12.05 -16.34 -0.89
C ASN A 11 12.67 -15.24 -0.04
N ARG A 12 12.07 -14.06 -0.15
CA ARG A 12 12.41 -12.89 0.67
C ARG A 12 12.38 -13.34 2.14
N PRO A 13 13.35 -12.94 2.97
CA PRO A 13 13.36 -13.27 4.39
C PRO A 13 12.01 -12.90 5.02
N LEU A 14 11.46 -13.77 5.89
CA LEU A 14 10.18 -13.51 6.57
C LEU A 14 10.20 -12.18 7.36
N THR A 15 11.39 -11.74 7.79
CA THR A 15 11.61 -10.44 8.45
C THR A 15 11.26 -9.23 7.57
N ARG A 16 11.23 -9.38 6.23
CA ARG A 16 10.76 -8.34 5.30
C ARG A 16 9.24 -8.18 5.31
N TYR A 17 8.51 -9.17 5.83
CA TYR A 17 7.04 -9.16 5.95
C TYR A 17 6.57 -8.76 7.35
N LEU A 18 7.48 -8.33 8.23
CA LEU A 18 7.09 -7.81 9.55
C LEU A 18 6.98 -6.28 9.48
N PRO A 19 5.92 -5.68 10.04
CA PRO A 19 5.79 -4.23 10.08
C PRO A 19 6.98 -3.60 10.80
N THR A 20 7.73 -2.75 10.10
CA THR A 20 8.90 -2.10 10.69
C THR A 20 8.48 -0.84 11.45
N LYS A 21 8.42 -0.97 12.79
CA LYS A 21 8.06 0.11 13.72
C LYS A 21 9.19 1.11 13.97
N ASP A 22 10.36 0.94 13.34
CA ASP A 22 11.52 1.79 13.55
C ASP A 22 11.24 3.23 13.06
N PRO A 23 11.15 4.22 13.96
CA PRO A 23 10.87 5.61 13.58
C PRO A 23 11.99 6.24 12.74
N THR A 24 13.19 5.64 12.73
CA THR A 24 14.36 6.12 11.98
C THR A 24 14.45 5.56 10.57
N LEU A 25 13.57 4.62 10.19
CA LEU A 25 13.60 4.00 8.86
C LEU A 25 13.45 5.06 7.74
N ASP A 26 14.41 5.04 6.82
CA ASP A 26 14.36 5.77 5.57
C ASP A 26 13.55 4.97 4.54
N LEU A 27 12.37 5.48 4.19
CA LEU A 27 11.40 4.78 3.37
C LEU A 27 11.92 4.53 1.94
N VAL A 28 12.65 5.47 1.34
CA VAL A 28 13.21 5.31 0.00
C VAL A 28 14.24 4.17 -0.01
N THR A 29 15.15 4.19 0.96
CA THR A 29 16.19 3.16 1.13
C THR A 29 15.57 1.80 1.38
N PHE A 30 14.58 1.72 2.27
CA PHE A 30 13.88 0.46 2.56
C PHE A 30 13.20 -0.11 1.31
N ILE A 31 12.41 0.68 0.61
CA ILE A 31 11.69 0.24 -0.59
C ILE A 31 12.65 -0.13 -1.73
N THR A 32 13.77 0.60 -1.87
CA THR A 32 14.84 0.23 -2.81
C THR A 32 15.47 -1.12 -2.43
N SER A 33 15.72 -1.34 -1.13
CA SER A 33 16.25 -2.63 -0.64
C SER A 33 15.28 -3.81 -0.87
N CYS A 34 13.98 -3.53 -0.94
CA CYS A 34 12.94 -4.50 -1.32
C CYS A 34 13.00 -4.90 -2.82
N GLY A 35 13.86 -4.24 -3.60
CA GLY A 35 14.10 -4.51 -5.01
C GLY A 35 13.30 -3.61 -5.96
N HIS A 36 12.69 -2.53 -5.46
CA HIS A 36 11.96 -1.58 -6.30
C HIS A 36 12.88 -0.49 -6.83
N ASN A 37 12.69 -0.13 -8.09
CA ASN A 37 13.32 1.07 -8.66
C ASN A 37 12.35 2.26 -8.52
N VAL A 38 12.48 3.00 -7.42
CA VAL A 38 11.59 4.12 -7.08
C VAL A 38 11.66 5.23 -8.13
N ASP A 39 12.85 5.53 -8.65
CA ASP A 39 13.09 6.61 -9.62
C ASP A 39 12.39 6.36 -10.98
N GLN A 40 12.20 5.10 -11.35
CA GLN A 40 11.50 4.73 -12.59
C GLN A 40 9.97 4.71 -12.44
N CYS A 41 9.45 4.61 -11.21
CA CYS A 41 8.01 4.55 -10.98
C CYS A 41 7.39 5.95 -10.88
N ARG A 42 7.10 6.57 -12.04
CA ARG A 42 6.49 7.91 -12.16
C ARG A 42 5.12 8.10 -11.51
N HIS A 43 4.50 7.02 -11.02
CA HIS A 43 3.18 7.04 -10.39
C HIS A 43 3.23 7.32 -8.88
N VAL A 44 4.43 7.28 -8.28
CA VAL A 44 4.65 7.58 -6.87
C VAL A 44 5.72 8.64 -6.72
N MET A 45 5.58 9.47 -5.69
CA MET A 45 6.59 10.43 -5.24
C MET A 45 6.96 10.07 -3.82
N MET A 46 8.25 9.81 -3.58
CA MET A 46 8.72 9.32 -2.29
C MET A 46 9.76 10.25 -1.68
N THR A 47 9.73 10.35 -0.36
CA THR A 47 10.78 10.91 0.50
C THR A 47 11.12 9.88 1.57
N SER A 48 12.13 10.16 2.39
CA SER A 48 12.53 9.32 3.53
C SER A 48 11.38 8.98 4.48
N SER A 49 10.33 9.80 4.56
CA SER A 49 9.21 9.64 5.49
C SER A 49 7.83 9.59 4.84
N SER A 50 7.72 9.67 3.51
CA SER A 50 6.43 9.76 2.85
C SER A 50 6.41 9.14 1.45
N CYS A 51 5.25 8.60 1.07
CA CYS A 51 4.96 8.14 -0.28
C CYS A 51 3.62 8.73 -0.71
N ARG A 52 3.58 9.36 -1.89
CA ARG A 52 2.40 10.04 -2.42
C ARG A 52 2.13 9.58 -3.84
N GLY A 53 0.86 9.53 -4.23
CA GLY A 53 0.51 9.05 -5.56
C GLY A 53 -0.99 8.94 -5.78
N LEU A 54 -1.39 8.75 -7.04
CA LEU A 54 -2.78 8.51 -7.38
C LEU A 54 -3.11 7.03 -7.21
N LEU A 55 -4.19 6.75 -6.49
CA LEU A 55 -4.84 5.44 -6.45
C LEU A 55 -6.32 5.60 -6.81
N THR A 56 -6.87 4.61 -7.49
CA THR A 56 -8.31 4.53 -7.69
C THR A 56 -8.91 3.70 -6.57
N LYS A 57 -9.67 4.32 -5.68
CA LYS A 57 -10.29 3.63 -4.54
C LYS A 57 -11.74 3.24 -4.81
N MET A 58 -12.17 2.13 -4.25
CA MET A 58 -13.59 1.82 -4.17
C MET A 58 -14.26 2.78 -3.17
N THR A 59 -15.43 3.27 -3.53
CA THR A 59 -16.29 4.11 -2.68
C THR A 59 -17.66 3.50 -2.64
N GLU A 60 -18.23 3.45 -1.44
CA GLU A 60 -19.63 3.09 -1.22
C GLU A 60 -20.47 4.36 -1.36
N GLY A 61 -21.48 4.29 -2.21
CA GLY A 61 -22.50 5.30 -2.43
C GLY A 61 -23.75 5.01 -1.59
N LEU A 62 -24.89 5.56 -2.02
CA LEU A 62 -26.15 5.53 -1.25
C LEU A 62 -26.46 4.14 -0.67
N GLY A 63 -26.57 4.09 0.67
CA GLY A 63 -26.96 2.91 1.44
C GLY A 63 -26.01 1.72 1.35
N GLY A 64 -24.74 1.90 0.94
CA GLY A 64 -23.78 0.81 0.78
C GLY A 64 -24.04 -0.10 -0.42
N ARG A 65 -25.10 0.16 -1.20
CA ARG A 65 -25.56 -0.69 -2.31
C ARG A 65 -24.83 -0.39 -3.61
N MET A 66 -24.45 0.85 -3.84
CA MET A 66 -23.74 1.24 -5.06
C MET A 66 -22.26 1.41 -4.78
N ARG A 67 -21.43 0.66 -5.49
CA ARG A 67 -19.97 0.79 -5.43
C ARG A 67 -19.51 1.55 -6.66
N SER A 68 -18.61 2.51 -6.47
CA SER A 68 -18.00 3.26 -7.57
C SER A 68 -16.52 3.47 -7.33
N TRP A 69 -15.74 3.58 -8.40
CA TRP A 69 -14.29 3.71 -8.34
C TRP A 69 -13.89 5.17 -8.56
N LYS A 70 -13.12 5.75 -7.63
CA LYS A 70 -12.73 7.16 -7.69
C LYS A 70 -11.22 7.31 -7.55
N LYS A 71 -10.60 7.98 -8.52
CA LYS A 71 -9.20 8.37 -8.47
C LYS A 71 -8.99 9.44 -7.40
N ARG A 72 -8.07 9.23 -6.47
CA ARG A 72 -7.75 10.14 -5.36
C ARG A 72 -6.25 10.20 -5.16
N TRP A 73 -5.80 11.33 -4.62
CA TRP A 73 -4.41 11.54 -4.24
C TRP A 73 -4.19 11.01 -2.84
N PHE A 74 -3.32 10.01 -2.69
CA PHE A 74 -3.00 9.41 -1.40
C PHE A 74 -1.65 9.90 -0.91
N VAL A 75 -1.56 10.08 0.41
CA VAL A 75 -0.36 10.51 1.12
C VAL A 75 -0.16 9.59 2.32
N PHE A 76 0.84 8.73 2.23
CA PHE A 76 1.39 7.99 3.35
C PHE A 76 2.43 8.86 4.04
N ASP A 77 2.31 9.07 5.35
CA ASP A 77 3.16 9.96 6.13
C ASP A 77 3.57 9.25 7.42
N ARG A 78 4.86 8.92 7.55
CA ARG A 78 5.40 8.24 8.74
C ARG A 78 5.47 9.15 9.95
N SER A 79 5.70 10.44 9.76
CA SER A 79 5.77 11.41 10.86
C SER A 79 4.40 11.60 11.51
N LYS A 80 3.32 11.60 10.70
CA LYS A 80 1.94 11.66 11.19
C LYS A 80 1.33 10.28 11.47
N LYS A 81 2.06 9.21 11.18
CA LYS A 81 1.61 7.82 11.29
C LYS A 81 0.24 7.55 10.66
N CYS A 82 0.05 8.02 9.43
CA CYS A 82 -1.22 7.85 8.74
C CYS A 82 -1.11 7.76 7.23
N LEU A 83 -2.13 7.14 6.64
CA LEU A 83 -2.48 7.22 5.23
C LEU A 83 -3.68 8.14 5.10
N SER A 84 -3.54 9.25 4.38
CA SER A 84 -4.63 10.18 4.09
C SER A 84 -4.91 10.25 2.59
N TYR A 85 -6.11 10.68 2.21
CA TYR A 85 -6.38 10.98 0.81
C TYR A 85 -7.15 12.27 0.56
N TYR A 86 -6.83 12.87 -0.58
CA TYR A 86 -7.31 14.17 -1.03
C TYR A 86 -8.03 14.03 -2.37
N VAL A 87 -8.74 15.08 -2.76
CA VAL A 87 -9.41 15.13 -4.08
C VAL A 87 -8.36 15.11 -5.20
N ASP A 88 -7.26 15.84 -5.01
CA ASP A 88 -6.19 16.03 -5.98
C ASP A 88 -4.84 16.27 -5.26
N SER A 89 -3.77 16.37 -6.05
CA SER A 89 -2.39 16.49 -5.58
C SER A 89 -2.02 17.88 -5.06
N LYS A 90 -2.93 18.87 -5.10
CA LYS A 90 -2.64 20.21 -4.56
C LYS A 90 -2.70 20.22 -3.04
N GLU A 91 -3.37 19.22 -2.44
CA GLU A 91 -3.53 19.08 -0.98
C GLU A 91 -4.07 20.35 -0.30
N SER A 92 -4.77 21.22 -1.04
CA SER A 92 -5.19 22.56 -0.58
C SER A 92 -6.39 22.55 0.35
N LYS A 93 -7.13 21.43 0.39
CA LYS A 93 -8.26 21.19 1.27
C LYS A 93 -7.90 20.10 2.27
N PRO A 94 -8.58 20.03 3.43
CA PRO A 94 -8.41 18.93 4.37
C PRO A 94 -8.61 17.57 3.69
N PRO A 95 -7.90 16.52 4.16
CA PRO A 95 -8.07 15.18 3.63
C PRO A 95 -9.53 14.73 3.77
N ARG A 96 -9.99 13.98 2.78
CA ARG A 96 -11.35 13.40 2.78
C ARG A 96 -11.47 12.25 3.77
N ASN A 97 -10.36 11.58 4.08
CA ASN A 97 -10.25 10.61 5.16
C ASN A 97 -8.79 10.46 5.60
N ILE A 98 -8.59 10.02 6.83
CA ILE A 98 -7.31 9.67 7.44
C ILE A 98 -7.46 8.25 8.02
N ILE A 99 -6.51 7.39 7.67
CA ILE A 99 -6.41 6.01 8.16
C ILE A 99 -5.12 5.95 8.97
N TYR A 100 -5.22 5.74 10.28
CA TYR A 100 -4.05 5.71 11.15
C TYR A 100 -3.32 4.38 11.05
N PHE A 101 -2.01 4.37 11.23
CA PHE A 101 -1.20 3.15 11.17
C PHE A 101 -1.65 2.09 12.18
N GLN A 102 -2.06 2.52 13.36
CA GLN A 102 -2.63 1.65 14.40
C GLN A 102 -3.90 0.91 13.94
N SER A 103 -4.61 1.42 12.94
CA SER A 103 -5.81 0.75 12.42
C SER A 103 -5.50 -0.29 11.37
N ILE A 104 -4.33 -0.22 10.73
CA ILE A 104 -3.99 -1.05 9.57
C ILE A 104 -3.54 -2.42 10.08
N GLU A 105 -4.36 -3.42 9.81
CA GLU A 105 -4.08 -4.82 10.14
C GLU A 105 -3.26 -5.47 9.04
N ASP A 106 -3.64 -5.33 7.77
CA ASP A 106 -2.97 -6.08 6.69
C ASP A 106 -3.07 -5.36 5.35
N VAL A 107 -2.18 -5.70 4.43
CA VAL A 107 -2.13 -5.17 3.06
C VAL A 107 -1.75 -6.30 2.10
N PHE A 108 -2.63 -6.61 1.16
CA PHE A 108 -2.46 -7.77 0.28
C PHE A 108 -3.09 -7.56 -1.10
N VAL A 109 -2.66 -8.36 -2.08
CA VAL A 109 -3.24 -8.36 -3.43
C VAL A 109 -4.60 -9.06 -3.43
N ASP A 110 -5.58 -8.53 -4.17
CA ASP A 110 -6.90 -9.16 -4.30
C ASP A 110 -6.89 -10.34 -5.29
N HIS A 111 -6.25 -11.45 -4.91
CA HIS A 111 -6.14 -12.62 -5.78
C HIS A 111 -7.47 -13.30 -6.09
N LEU A 112 -8.48 -13.07 -5.26
CA LEU A 112 -9.81 -13.67 -5.41
C LEU A 112 -10.78 -12.76 -6.18
N HIS A 113 -10.33 -11.56 -6.58
CA HIS A 113 -11.16 -10.55 -7.24
C HIS A 113 -12.50 -10.33 -6.52
N GLN A 114 -12.45 -10.12 -5.20
CA GLN A 114 -13.63 -10.00 -4.34
C GLN A 114 -14.53 -8.81 -4.72
N VAL A 115 -14.00 -7.86 -5.50
CA VAL A 115 -14.72 -6.70 -6.01
C VAL A 115 -14.59 -6.59 -7.52
N ASN A 116 -15.65 -6.09 -8.17
CA ASN A 116 -15.66 -5.78 -9.60
C ASN A 116 -14.84 -4.51 -9.87
N SER A 117 -13.52 -4.63 -9.85
CA SER A 117 -12.61 -3.52 -10.13
C SER A 117 -12.36 -3.35 -11.63
N PRO A 118 -12.00 -2.13 -12.10
CA PRO A 118 -11.69 -1.90 -13.51
C PRO A 118 -10.47 -2.67 -14.01
N THR A 119 -9.56 -3.06 -13.11
CA THR A 119 -8.29 -3.74 -13.47
C THR A 119 -7.91 -4.70 -12.35
N PRO A 120 -8.51 -5.90 -12.31
CA PRO A 120 -8.36 -6.87 -11.22
C PRO A 120 -6.90 -7.22 -10.90
N GLN A 121 -6.05 -7.36 -11.92
CA GLN A 121 -4.62 -7.66 -11.77
C GLN A 121 -3.78 -6.55 -11.12
N LEU A 122 -4.32 -5.34 -11.03
CA LEU A 122 -3.70 -4.19 -10.34
C LEU A 122 -4.46 -3.81 -9.06
N THR A 123 -5.31 -4.71 -8.57
CA THR A 123 -6.13 -4.50 -7.38
C THR A 123 -5.47 -5.07 -6.14
N PHE A 124 -5.40 -4.24 -5.11
CA PHE A 124 -4.92 -4.63 -3.79
C PHE A 124 -5.81 -4.04 -2.72
N CYS A 125 -5.67 -4.58 -1.52
CA CYS A 125 -6.53 -4.27 -0.42
C CYS A 125 -5.72 -3.83 0.80
N LEU A 126 -6.33 -2.96 1.60
CA LEU A 126 -5.84 -2.57 2.92
C LEU A 126 -6.94 -2.88 3.93
N LYS A 127 -6.64 -3.76 4.86
CA LYS A 127 -7.54 -4.18 5.93
C LYS A 127 -7.28 -3.30 7.15
N THR A 128 -8.34 -2.69 7.66
CA THR A 128 -8.35 -2.09 9.00
C THR A 128 -9.28 -2.86 9.93
N PHE A 129 -9.24 -2.56 11.23
CA PHE A 129 -10.13 -3.21 12.22
C PHE A 129 -11.62 -3.05 11.90
N ASP A 130 -12.02 -1.97 11.25
CA ASP A 130 -13.41 -1.61 10.97
C ASP A 130 -13.79 -1.70 9.50
N ARG A 131 -12.82 -1.76 8.59
CA ARG A 131 -13.08 -1.58 7.16
C ARG A 131 -12.08 -2.28 6.25
N MET A 132 -12.61 -2.82 5.16
CA MET A 132 -11.80 -3.24 4.02
C MET A 132 -11.75 -2.13 2.96
N TYR A 133 -10.55 -1.68 2.61
CA TYR A 133 -10.32 -0.75 1.53
C TYR A 133 -9.79 -1.49 0.30
N TYR A 134 -10.32 -1.13 -0.87
CA TYR A 134 -9.89 -1.69 -2.16
C TYR A 134 -9.34 -0.57 -3.04
N PHE A 135 -8.17 -0.82 -3.63
CA PHE A 135 -7.44 0.14 -4.46
C PHE A 135 -7.02 -0.50 -5.78
N VAL A 136 -7.01 0.30 -6.84
CA VAL A 136 -6.40 -0.04 -8.12
C VAL A 136 -5.22 0.92 -8.35
N ALA A 137 -4.04 0.36 -8.55
CA ALA A 137 -2.83 1.09 -8.89
C ALA A 137 -2.76 1.40 -10.40
N ALA A 138 -1.94 2.39 -10.77
CA ALA A 138 -1.74 2.76 -12.18
C ALA A 138 -0.84 1.78 -12.96
N SER A 139 -0.01 1.01 -12.26
CA SER A 139 0.89 0.01 -12.86
C SER A 139 1.22 -1.09 -11.85
N SER A 140 1.81 -2.20 -12.33
CA SER A 140 2.25 -3.31 -11.46
C SER A 140 3.33 -2.86 -10.47
N ASP A 141 4.27 -2.01 -10.91
CA ASP A 141 5.33 -1.51 -10.05
C ASP A 141 4.79 -0.56 -8.99
N ALA A 142 3.88 0.34 -9.37
CA ALA A 142 3.19 1.21 -8.42
C ALA A 142 2.42 0.42 -7.38
N MET A 143 1.73 -0.66 -7.78
CA MET A 143 1.01 -1.54 -6.86
C MET A 143 1.95 -2.15 -5.81
N ARG A 144 3.06 -2.74 -6.26
CA ARG A 144 4.01 -3.39 -5.36
C ARG A 144 4.67 -2.40 -4.41
N ILE A 145 5.02 -1.21 -4.90
CA ILE A 145 5.56 -0.13 -4.05
C ILE A 145 4.53 0.28 -3.00
N TRP A 146 3.28 0.53 -3.39
CA TRP A 146 2.23 0.88 -2.44
C TRP A 146 2.01 -0.19 -1.37
N ILE A 147 2.00 -1.48 -1.75
CA ILE A 147 1.87 -2.58 -0.80
C ILE A 147 3.02 -2.55 0.21
N ASP A 148 4.27 -2.54 -0.26
CA ASP A 148 5.44 -2.58 0.63
C ASP A 148 5.51 -1.32 1.52
N VAL A 149 5.16 -0.14 0.99
CA VAL A 149 5.06 1.11 1.77
C VAL A 149 4.01 0.99 2.87
N LEU A 150 2.79 0.58 2.53
CA LEU A 150 1.70 0.48 3.50
C LEU A 150 2.00 -0.57 4.57
N PHE A 151 2.69 -1.65 4.20
CA PHE A 151 3.15 -2.67 5.14
C PHE A 151 4.09 -2.10 6.21
N THR A 152 4.93 -1.11 5.88
CA THR A 152 5.78 -0.43 6.88
C THR A 152 4.98 0.37 7.91
N GLY A 153 3.73 0.72 7.62
CA GLY A 153 2.82 1.42 8.52
C GLY A 153 1.74 0.54 9.15
N ALA A 154 1.78 -0.79 8.95
CA ALA A 154 0.78 -1.70 9.49
C ALA A 154 1.01 -2.00 10.98
N GLU A 155 0.54 -1.13 11.88
CA GLU A 155 0.74 -1.28 13.33
C GLU A 155 -0.42 -1.99 14.05
N GLY A 156 -1.54 -2.28 13.37
CA GLY A 156 -2.76 -2.85 13.94
C GLY A 156 -2.70 -4.34 14.29
N HIS A 157 -1.58 -5.01 14.03
CA HIS A 157 -1.32 -6.35 14.54
C HIS A 157 -1.12 -6.30 16.06
N GLN A 158 -2.21 -6.41 16.83
CA GLN A 158 -2.20 -6.74 18.25
C GLN A 158 -2.85 -8.13 18.41
N ASN A 159 -2.17 -9.03 19.14
CA ASN A 159 -2.62 -10.35 19.63
C ASN A 159 -2.11 -11.63 18.94
N PHE A 160 -0.85 -11.71 18.52
CA PHE A 160 -0.13 -13.00 18.46
C PHE A 160 1.32 -12.86 18.94
N LEU A 161 1.51 -12.47 20.20
CA LEU A 161 2.67 -12.80 21.03
C LEU A 161 2.17 -13.10 22.44
#